data_AF-A0A3L8PIA9-F1
#
_entry.id   AF-A0A3L8PIA9-F1
#
_cell.length_a   1.000
_cell.length_b   1.000
_cell.length_c   1.000
_cell.angle_alpha   90.00
_cell.angle_beta   90.00
_cell.angle_gamma   90.00
#
_symmetry.space_group_name_H-M   'P 1'
#
loop_
_entity.id
_entity.type
_entity.pdbx_description
1 polymer ?
#
loop_
_entity_poly.entity_id
_entity_poly.type
_entity_poly.pdbx_seq_one_letter_code
_entity_poly.pdbx_strand_id
1 'polypeptide(L)'
;MAGGFPPSRPEGDAAIARIVQALRRDVDALKASAGILSAVIGSGGVTVKDGGGMSIEAGGFLRAYHSNGEGAIYFGALLPEDTYESGLLLADLLGAARFWVAQRDDGVFEVVSRADRTRLVGGEVFVGDSDTTTLTRLRGQEIRISTGHLSVYDLPTTSAAANLHLGTVGGQWTVAYITSSRRYKQDIEDLDVDPLAVLKWQPRTWRDKTDVAAVGGEAKRHIGFIAEEVDEAGTPEFVIHDDEGLADGLAYDRMTIGLHAVDKYQQKQIEDLRAELEAVRAENARKDRIIAALCDATGIDPEEVA
;
A
#
# COMPACT_ATOMS: atom_id res chain seq x y z
N MET A 1 -92.18 23.52 11.23
CA MET A 1 -91.34 24.73 11.29
C MET A 1 -89.96 24.36 10.77
N ALA A 2 -89.58 24.81 9.58
CA ALA A 2 -88.25 24.56 9.01
C ALA A 2 -87.55 25.92 8.84
N GLY A 3 -86.52 26.16 9.66
CA GLY A 3 -85.69 27.37 9.59
C GLY A 3 -84.61 27.19 8.53
N GLY A 4 -84.71 27.93 7.42
CA GLY A 4 -83.67 28.02 6.41
C GLY A 4 -82.61 29.05 6.82
N PHE A 5 -81.34 28.63 6.80
CA PHE A 5 -80.17 29.52 6.91
C PHE A 5 -80.16 30.53 5.74
N PRO A 6 -79.80 31.81 5.97
CA PRO A 6 -79.65 32.77 4.88
C PRO A 6 -78.45 32.39 4.00
N PRO A 7 -78.55 32.56 2.66
CA PRO A 7 -77.45 32.30 1.74
C PRO A 7 -76.27 33.25 2.00
N SER A 8 -75.06 32.71 1.92
CA SER A 8 -73.80 33.44 2.04
C SER A 8 -73.74 34.64 1.08
N ARG A 9 -73.32 35.80 1.58
CA ARG A 9 -73.30 37.08 0.84
C ARG A 9 -72.34 37.01 -0.37
N PRO A 10 -72.82 37.19 -1.61
CA PRO A 10 -71.99 37.18 -2.83
C PRO A 10 -70.99 38.35 -2.93
N GLU A 11 -71.08 39.35 -2.05
CA GLU A 11 -70.19 40.52 -2.06
C GLU A 11 -68.79 40.24 -1.49
N GLY A 12 -68.65 39.29 -0.55
CA GLY A 12 -67.36 38.93 0.03
C GLY A 12 -66.43 38.27 -0.98
N ASP A 13 -66.97 37.34 -1.76
CA ASP A 13 -66.23 36.61 -2.80
C ASP A 13 -65.82 37.53 -3.95
N ALA A 14 -66.67 38.49 -4.32
CA ALA A 14 -66.37 39.49 -5.34
C ALA A 14 -65.30 40.51 -4.89
N ALA A 15 -65.19 40.77 -3.59
CA ALA A 15 -64.13 41.62 -3.04
C ALA A 15 -62.79 40.88 -2.99
N ILE A 16 -62.79 39.61 -2.56
CA ILE A 16 -61.60 38.76 -2.55
C ILE A 16 -61.07 38.55 -3.98
N ALA A 17 -61.95 38.28 -4.95
CA ALA A 17 -61.55 38.12 -6.35
C ALA A 17 -60.87 39.39 -6.92
N ARG A 18 -61.36 40.58 -6.54
CA ARG A 18 -60.76 41.86 -6.96
C ARG A 18 -59.38 42.09 -6.35
N ILE A 19 -59.20 41.74 -5.08
CA ILE A 19 -57.90 41.85 -4.39
C ILE A 19 -56.88 40.89 -5.02
N VAL A 20 -57.28 39.65 -5.31
CA VAL A 20 -56.41 38.66 -5.98
C VAL A 20 -56.02 39.13 -7.39
N GLN A 21 -56.93 39.74 -8.14
CA GLN A 21 -56.63 40.32 -9.47
C GLN A 21 -55.71 41.54 -9.41
N ALA A 22 -55.81 42.36 -8.36
CA ALA A 22 -54.89 43.49 -8.15
C ALA A 22 -53.48 42.98 -7.84
N LEU A 23 -53.36 42.06 -6.89
CA LEU A 23 -52.07 41.44 -6.53
C LEU A 23 -51.39 40.75 -7.72
N ARG A 24 -52.15 40.05 -8.58
CA ARG A 24 -51.59 39.46 -9.80
C ARG A 24 -51.01 40.50 -10.75
N ARG A 25 -51.73 41.61 -10.97
CA ARG A 25 -51.24 42.70 -11.84
C ARG A 25 -49.98 43.35 -11.30
N ASP A 26 -49.90 43.57 -10.00
CA ASP A 26 -48.72 44.19 -9.37
C ASP A 26 -47.51 43.26 -9.47
N VAL A 27 -47.72 41.95 -9.29
CA VAL A 27 -46.68 40.93 -9.49
C VAL A 27 -46.23 40.86 -10.95
N ASP A 28 -47.14 40.95 -11.91
CA ASP A 28 -46.81 40.92 -13.34
C ASP A 28 -46.05 42.19 -13.78
N ALA A 29 -46.39 43.36 -13.21
CA ALA A 29 -45.65 44.60 -13.43
C ALA A 29 -44.22 44.53 -12.85
N LEU A 30 -44.06 43.95 -11.66
CA LEU A 30 -42.75 43.72 -11.04
C LEU A 30 -41.87 42.78 -11.87
N LYS A 31 -42.44 41.69 -12.41
CA LYS A 31 -41.74 40.76 -13.30
C LYS A 31 -41.22 41.45 -14.57
N ALA A 32 -42.04 42.31 -15.17
CA ALA A 32 -41.67 43.06 -16.36
C ALA A 32 -40.53 44.06 -16.09
N SER A 33 -40.52 44.73 -14.94
CA SER A 33 -39.46 45.68 -14.59
C SER A 33 -38.10 45.05 -14.26
N ALA A 34 -38.10 43.77 -13.85
CA ALA A 34 -36.89 43.04 -13.45
C ALA A 34 -36.34 42.11 -14.54
N GLY A 35 -36.92 42.11 -15.75
CA GLY A 35 -36.50 41.23 -16.84
C GLY A 35 -36.80 39.74 -16.62
N ILE A 36 -37.73 39.42 -15.70
CA ILE A 36 -38.06 38.04 -15.32
C ILE A 36 -39.14 37.50 -16.26
N LEU A 37 -38.76 36.60 -17.18
CA LEU A 37 -39.63 36.07 -18.24
C LEU A 37 -40.68 35.05 -17.73
N SER A 38 -40.41 34.30 -16.67
CA SER A 38 -41.43 33.53 -15.95
C SER A 38 -40.96 33.19 -14.54
N ALA A 39 -41.84 33.33 -13.56
CA ALA A 39 -41.60 32.90 -12.18
C ALA A 39 -42.92 32.40 -11.58
N VAL A 40 -42.90 31.17 -11.07
CA VAL A 40 -43.99 30.59 -10.26
C VAL A 40 -43.65 30.87 -8.80
N ILE A 41 -44.54 31.54 -8.08
CA ILE A 41 -44.39 31.85 -6.65
C ILE A 41 -45.46 31.03 -5.91
N GLY A 42 -45.03 29.97 -5.19
CA GLY A 42 -45.86 28.98 -4.50
C GLY A 42 -45.03 27.82 -3.92
N SER A 43 -45.64 26.83 -3.26
CA SER A 43 -44.98 25.83 -2.37
C SER A 43 -44.07 24.76 -3.03
N GLY A 44 -43.41 25.09 -4.15
CA GLY A 44 -42.25 24.40 -4.74
C GLY A 44 -42.49 23.78 -6.12
N GLY A 45 -41.74 24.20 -7.16
CA GLY A 45 -41.65 23.45 -8.43
C GLY A 45 -40.74 24.04 -9.53
N VAL A 46 -39.91 23.17 -10.15
CA VAL A 46 -39.21 23.39 -11.44
C VAL A 46 -39.55 22.22 -12.37
N THR A 47 -40.05 22.47 -13.60
CA THR A 47 -40.41 21.38 -14.54
C THR A 47 -40.18 21.78 -16.00
N VAL A 48 -39.56 20.89 -16.77
CA VAL A 48 -39.16 21.11 -18.18
C VAL A 48 -39.59 19.91 -19.03
N LYS A 49 -40.30 20.13 -20.14
CA LYS A 49 -40.85 19.05 -20.99
C LYS A 49 -40.84 19.32 -22.51
N ASP A 50 -40.78 18.22 -23.27
CA ASP A 50 -40.99 17.99 -24.72
C ASP A 50 -40.37 19.02 -25.68
N GLY A 51 -39.13 19.41 -25.36
CA GLY A 51 -38.28 20.37 -26.09
C GLY A 51 -37.71 21.48 -25.21
N GLY A 52 -37.96 21.44 -23.90
CA GLY A 52 -37.66 22.53 -22.97
C GLY A 52 -36.17 22.78 -22.66
N GLY A 53 -35.89 23.82 -21.86
CA GLY A 53 -34.52 24.17 -21.48
C GLY A 53 -34.40 25.02 -20.22
N MET A 54 -33.19 25.02 -19.64
CA MET A 54 -32.72 25.85 -18.54
C MET A 54 -31.38 26.48 -18.96
N SER A 55 -31.20 27.80 -18.81
CA SER A 55 -29.94 28.52 -19.13
C SER A 55 -29.54 29.49 -18.02
N ILE A 56 -28.24 29.50 -17.68
CA ILE A 56 -27.57 30.36 -16.69
C ILE A 56 -26.32 30.96 -17.37
N GLU A 57 -26.21 32.29 -17.43
CA GLU A 57 -25.13 33.00 -18.13
C GLU A 57 -24.57 34.21 -17.32
N ALA A 58 -23.32 34.61 -17.61
CA ALA A 58 -22.56 35.70 -16.97
C ALA A 58 -22.51 35.66 -15.42
N GLY A 59 -21.92 34.62 -14.84
CA GLY A 59 -21.71 34.51 -13.39
C GLY A 59 -22.95 34.09 -12.59
N GLY A 60 -23.99 33.61 -13.27
CA GLY A 60 -25.20 33.11 -12.63
C GLY A 60 -24.96 31.84 -11.79
N PHE A 61 -25.76 31.67 -10.75
CA PHE A 61 -25.71 30.55 -9.82
C PHE A 61 -27.11 29.96 -9.64
N LEU A 62 -27.19 28.68 -9.26
CA LEU A 62 -28.43 28.07 -8.78
C LEU A 62 -28.32 27.80 -7.30
N ARG A 63 -29.28 28.32 -6.52
CA ARG A 63 -29.35 28.13 -5.07
C ARG A 63 -30.72 27.63 -4.65
N ALA A 64 -30.74 26.60 -3.81
CA ALA A 64 -31.91 26.18 -3.08
C ALA A 64 -31.73 26.54 -1.62
N TYR A 65 -32.82 26.92 -0.95
CA TYR A 65 -32.82 27.27 0.47
C TYR A 65 -33.80 26.37 1.23
N HIS A 66 -33.45 26.08 2.48
CA HIS A 66 -34.33 25.48 3.48
C HIS A 66 -35.44 26.45 3.87
N SER A 67 -36.50 25.96 4.51
CA SER A 67 -37.65 26.78 4.92
C SER A 67 -37.30 27.85 5.96
N ASN A 68 -36.17 27.72 6.65
CA ASN A 68 -35.64 28.70 7.59
C ASN A 68 -34.77 29.78 6.92
N GLY A 69 -34.58 29.73 5.60
CA GLY A 69 -33.80 30.71 4.84
C GLY A 69 -32.32 30.35 4.67
N GLU A 70 -31.84 29.26 5.27
CA GLU A 70 -30.46 28.78 5.09
C GLU A 70 -30.29 28.09 3.74
N GLY A 71 -29.12 28.21 3.11
CA GLY A 71 -28.89 27.54 1.83
C GLY A 71 -28.74 26.03 1.97
N ALA A 72 -29.35 25.30 1.03
CA ALA A 72 -29.39 23.85 0.99
C ALA A 72 -28.50 23.29 -0.11
N ILE A 73 -28.56 23.88 -1.31
CA ILE A 73 -27.82 23.42 -2.50
C ILE A 73 -27.30 24.65 -3.25
N TYR A 74 -26.04 24.62 -3.65
CA TYR A 74 -25.39 25.67 -4.43
C TYR A 74 -24.73 25.07 -5.67
N PHE A 75 -24.94 25.70 -6.83
CA PHE A 75 -24.22 25.44 -8.07
C PHE A 75 -23.60 26.75 -8.59
N GLY A 76 -22.30 26.74 -8.89
CA GLY A 76 -21.54 27.89 -9.38
C GLY A 76 -20.46 28.34 -8.39
N ALA A 77 -20.17 29.65 -8.33
CA ALA A 77 -19.29 30.21 -7.30
C ALA A 77 -19.91 29.99 -5.91
N LEU A 78 -19.25 29.16 -5.10
CA LEU A 78 -19.87 28.56 -3.92
C LEU A 78 -20.11 29.59 -2.81
N LEU A 79 -19.10 30.38 -2.43
CA LEU A 79 -19.24 31.52 -1.51
C LEU A 79 -18.33 32.69 -1.97
N PRO A 80 -18.70 33.96 -1.70
CA PRO A 80 -17.91 35.14 -2.10
C PRO A 80 -16.55 35.24 -1.41
N GLU A 81 -16.36 34.50 -0.32
CA GLU A 81 -15.19 34.52 0.55
C GLU A 81 -14.32 33.25 0.45
N ASP A 82 -14.73 32.30 -0.39
CA ASP A 82 -14.00 31.05 -0.61
C ASP A 82 -13.16 31.09 -1.88
N THR A 83 -12.05 30.34 -1.88
CA THR A 83 -11.13 30.16 -3.02
C THR A 83 -11.67 29.20 -4.10
N TYR A 84 -12.98 29.17 -4.36
CA TYR A 84 -13.61 28.21 -5.30
C TYR A 84 -14.13 28.91 -6.56
N GLU A 85 -13.61 28.52 -7.72
CA GLU A 85 -14.06 29.03 -9.02
C GLU A 85 -15.46 28.50 -9.38
N SER A 86 -15.71 27.22 -9.10
CA SER A 86 -17.00 26.57 -9.37
C SER A 86 -17.18 25.28 -8.60
N GLY A 87 -18.43 24.91 -8.32
CA GLY A 87 -18.73 23.59 -7.75
C GLY A 87 -20.19 23.34 -7.43
N LEU A 88 -20.41 22.21 -6.74
CA LEU A 88 -21.65 21.82 -6.08
C LEU A 88 -21.39 21.78 -4.57
N LEU A 89 -22.23 22.43 -3.77
CA LEU A 89 -22.21 22.34 -2.31
C LEU A 89 -23.58 21.95 -1.76
N LEU A 90 -23.57 21.05 -0.78
CA LEU A 90 -24.71 20.66 0.04
C LEU A 90 -24.46 21.10 1.49
N ALA A 91 -25.40 21.85 2.05
CA ALA A 91 -25.35 22.36 3.41
C ALA A 91 -26.51 21.83 4.26
N ASP A 92 -26.28 21.74 5.57
CA ASP A 92 -27.31 21.35 6.53
C ASP A 92 -28.31 22.49 6.81
N LEU A 93 -29.28 22.23 7.68
CA LEU A 93 -30.30 23.20 8.08
C LEU A 93 -29.74 24.43 8.82
N LEU A 94 -28.48 24.40 9.25
CA LEU A 94 -27.79 25.51 9.92
C LEU A 94 -26.82 26.24 8.98
N GLY A 95 -26.83 25.91 7.68
CA GLY A 95 -25.97 26.52 6.68
C GLY A 95 -24.54 25.97 6.65
N ALA A 96 -24.20 24.97 7.45
CA ALA A 96 -22.85 24.41 7.46
C ALA A 96 -22.64 23.47 6.26
N ALA A 97 -21.58 23.70 5.48
CA ALA A 97 -21.19 22.84 4.37
C ALA A 97 -20.91 21.40 4.85
N ARG A 98 -21.60 20.42 4.27
CA ARG A 98 -21.50 18.99 4.60
C ARG A 98 -20.86 18.17 3.51
N PHE A 99 -21.09 18.54 2.25
CA PHE A 99 -20.49 17.88 1.10
C PHE A 99 -20.28 18.91 -0.01
N TRP A 100 -19.14 18.85 -0.68
CA TRP A 100 -18.94 19.61 -1.91
C TRP A 100 -18.02 18.92 -2.88
N VAL A 101 -18.20 19.26 -4.16
CA VAL A 101 -17.30 18.93 -5.26
C VAL A 101 -17.00 20.23 -5.97
N ALA A 102 -15.74 20.66 -5.98
CA ALA A 102 -15.37 21.98 -6.47
C ALA A 102 -13.95 22.02 -7.02
N GLN A 103 -13.73 22.96 -7.95
CA GLN A 103 -12.40 23.37 -8.34
C GLN A 103 -12.04 24.66 -7.61
N ARG A 104 -10.86 24.67 -6.99
CA ARG A 104 -10.30 25.85 -6.32
C ARG A 104 -9.50 26.71 -7.29
N ASP A 105 -9.32 27.98 -6.92
CA ASP A 105 -8.55 28.98 -7.69
C ASP A 105 -7.07 28.60 -7.84
N ASP A 106 -6.56 27.71 -6.96
CA ASP A 106 -5.20 27.16 -7.03
C ASP A 106 -5.10 25.88 -7.90
N GLY A 107 -6.19 25.52 -8.60
CA GLY A 107 -6.25 24.38 -9.52
C GLY A 107 -6.57 23.04 -8.85
N VAL A 108 -6.79 23.00 -7.54
CA VAL A 108 -7.11 21.75 -6.84
C VAL A 108 -8.58 21.36 -7.09
N PHE A 109 -8.79 20.16 -7.63
CA PHE A 109 -10.12 19.52 -7.65
C PHE A 109 -10.34 18.78 -6.33
N GLU A 110 -11.40 19.17 -5.60
CA GLU A 110 -11.72 18.59 -4.30
C GLU A 110 -13.08 17.89 -4.31
N VAL A 111 -13.12 16.71 -3.70
CA VAL A 111 -14.37 16.01 -3.33
C VAL A 111 -14.33 15.85 -1.81
N VAL A 112 -15.18 16.59 -1.09
CA VAL A 112 -15.13 16.64 0.37
C VAL A 112 -16.45 16.18 0.96
N SER A 113 -16.36 15.35 1.99
CA SER A 113 -17.48 14.99 2.86
C SER A 113 -17.06 15.21 4.31
N ARG A 114 -17.87 15.96 5.06
CA ARG A 114 -17.72 16.14 6.52
C ARG A 114 -18.55 15.11 7.31
N ALA A 115 -18.68 13.90 6.77
CA ALA A 115 -19.30 12.79 7.46
C ALA A 115 -18.28 12.07 8.35
N ASP A 116 -18.74 11.47 9.45
CA ASP A 116 -17.89 10.60 10.28
C ASP A 116 -17.42 9.35 9.51
N ARG A 117 -18.19 8.95 8.49
CA ARG A 117 -17.89 7.82 7.60
C ARG A 117 -18.35 8.12 6.17
N THR A 118 -17.43 7.96 5.21
CA THR A 118 -17.73 7.95 3.78
C THR A 118 -17.64 6.51 3.29
N ARG A 119 -18.70 5.99 2.67
CA ARG A 119 -18.72 4.66 2.05
C ARG A 119 -18.90 4.81 0.55
N LEU A 120 -17.88 4.43 -0.22
CA LEU A 120 -17.98 4.25 -1.66
C LEU A 120 -18.38 2.80 -1.93
N VAL A 121 -19.47 2.58 -2.66
CA VAL A 121 -19.99 1.24 -3.00
C VAL A 121 -19.99 1.10 -4.52
N GLY A 122 -19.21 0.17 -5.03
CA GLY A 122 -19.02 -0.12 -6.45
C GLY A 122 -18.01 -1.25 -6.60
N GLY A 123 -17.87 -1.80 -7.81
CA GLY A 123 -16.89 -2.88 -8.07
C GLY A 123 -15.45 -2.37 -7.96
N GLU A 124 -15.08 -1.45 -8.85
CA GLU A 124 -13.74 -0.86 -8.91
C GLU A 124 -13.80 0.63 -8.56
N VAL A 125 -12.82 1.11 -7.78
CA VAL A 125 -12.63 2.54 -7.46
C VAL A 125 -11.20 2.89 -7.86
N PHE A 126 -11.06 3.68 -8.92
CA PHE A 126 -9.77 4.20 -9.38
C PHE A 126 -9.47 5.53 -8.67
N VAL A 127 -8.31 5.63 -8.04
CA VAL A 127 -7.78 6.88 -7.47
C VAL A 127 -6.36 7.05 -8.01
N GLY A 128 -6.19 7.95 -8.97
CA GLY A 128 -4.91 8.21 -9.63
C GLY A 128 -4.96 9.47 -10.49
N ASP A 129 -3.79 10.05 -10.74
CA ASP A 129 -3.57 11.14 -11.70
C ASP A 129 -3.06 10.54 -13.03
N SER A 130 -3.39 11.16 -14.17
CA SER A 130 -2.87 10.77 -15.48
C SER A 130 -1.38 11.09 -15.62
N ASP A 131 -0.87 12.04 -14.84
CA ASP A 131 0.55 12.38 -14.78
C ASP A 131 1.18 11.71 -13.55
N THR A 132 2.31 11.03 -13.74
CA THR A 132 2.98 10.09 -12.81
C THR A 132 3.50 10.68 -11.49
N THR A 133 2.95 11.78 -10.99
CA THR A 133 3.48 12.49 -9.83
C THR A 133 2.39 13.10 -8.95
N THR A 134 1.62 12.31 -8.21
CA THR A 134 1.55 12.36 -6.73
C THR A 134 0.49 11.43 -6.12
N LEU A 135 0.88 10.84 -4.99
CA LEU A 135 0.13 9.91 -4.16
C LEU A 135 -1.11 10.52 -3.49
N THR A 136 -2.15 9.71 -3.33
CA THR A 136 -3.10 9.79 -2.21
C THR A 136 -2.36 9.66 -0.88
N ARG A 137 -1.96 10.79 -0.28
CA ARG A 137 -1.28 10.78 1.01
C ARG A 137 -2.28 10.58 2.15
N LEU A 138 -2.32 9.39 2.74
CA LEU A 138 -3.04 9.13 3.99
C LEU A 138 -2.12 9.51 5.18
N ARG A 139 -2.46 10.57 5.92
CA ARG A 139 -1.72 10.98 7.13
C ARG A 139 -2.46 10.53 8.39
N GLY A 140 -1.75 9.83 9.29
CA GLY A 140 -2.19 9.60 10.67
C GLY A 140 -3.29 8.55 10.88
N GLN A 141 -3.44 7.57 9.98
CA GLN A 141 -4.47 6.51 10.11
C GLN A 141 -3.91 5.11 9.77
N GLU A 142 -4.55 4.08 10.35
CA GLU A 142 -4.37 2.67 9.99
C GLU A 142 -5.03 2.38 8.64
N ILE A 143 -4.29 1.79 7.68
CA ILE A 143 -4.86 1.27 6.44
C ILE A 143 -5.22 -0.20 6.67
N ARG A 144 -6.51 -0.51 6.81
CA ARG A 144 -6.99 -1.89 6.93
C ARG A 144 -7.50 -2.40 5.58
N ILE A 145 -6.79 -3.37 5.03
CA ILE A 145 -7.09 -4.01 3.75
C ILE A 145 -7.62 -5.42 4.06
N SER A 146 -8.88 -5.69 3.74
CA SER A 146 -9.53 -6.99 3.99
C SER A 146 -9.87 -7.65 2.65
N THR A 147 -8.82 -8.07 1.96
CA THR A 147 -8.89 -8.83 0.70
C THR A 147 -7.86 -9.97 0.79
N GLY A 148 -8.02 -10.99 -0.06
CA GLY A 148 -7.07 -12.09 -0.17
C GLY A 148 -5.71 -11.66 -0.72
N HIS A 149 -5.64 -10.51 -1.40
CA HIS A 149 -4.47 -10.09 -2.17
C HIS A 149 -4.20 -8.59 -2.06
N LEU A 150 -2.91 -8.22 -1.98
CA LEU A 150 -2.42 -6.85 -2.02
C LEU A 150 -1.20 -6.80 -2.94
N SER A 151 -1.30 -6.08 -4.06
CA SER A 151 -0.20 -5.89 -5.02
C SER A 151 0.37 -4.48 -4.89
N VAL A 152 1.69 -4.37 -4.82
CA VAL A 152 2.44 -3.11 -4.74
C VAL A 152 3.57 -3.15 -5.78
N TYR A 153 3.65 -2.13 -6.63
CA TYR A 153 4.61 -2.06 -7.74
C TYR A 153 5.66 -0.97 -7.49
N ASP A 154 6.79 -1.05 -8.21
CA ASP A 154 7.88 -0.05 -8.21
C ASP A 154 8.44 0.28 -6.81
N LEU A 155 8.49 -0.72 -5.93
CA LEU A 155 9.11 -0.58 -4.62
C LEU A 155 10.64 -0.39 -4.78
N PRO A 156 11.25 0.57 -4.04
CA PRO A 156 12.69 0.72 -4.04
C PRO A 156 13.33 -0.52 -3.40
N THR A 157 14.47 -0.95 -3.93
CA THR A 157 15.23 -2.06 -3.37
C THR A 157 15.90 -1.65 -2.05
N THR A 158 16.06 -2.58 -1.12
CA THR A 158 16.81 -2.39 0.12
C THR A 158 17.60 -3.64 0.45
N SER A 159 18.79 -3.47 1.03
CA SER A 159 19.63 -4.58 1.49
C SER A 159 19.35 -4.96 2.96
N ALA A 160 18.28 -4.42 3.57
CA ALA A 160 17.88 -4.77 4.93
C ALA A 160 17.11 -6.11 4.96
N ALA A 161 17.28 -6.89 6.04
CA ALA A 161 16.54 -8.13 6.22
C ALA A 161 15.04 -7.86 6.31
N ALA A 162 14.25 -8.60 5.53
CA ALA A 162 12.81 -8.38 5.44
C ALA A 162 12.08 -8.98 6.65
N ASN A 163 11.21 -8.19 7.29
CA ASN A 163 10.15 -8.71 8.17
C ASN A 163 8.86 -9.07 7.38
N LEU A 164 8.88 -8.91 6.04
CA LEU A 164 7.74 -9.03 5.15
C LEU A 164 8.18 -9.77 3.88
N HIS A 165 7.59 -10.92 3.56
CA HIS A 165 7.86 -11.60 2.29
C HIS A 165 6.93 -11.09 1.20
N LEU A 166 7.50 -10.59 0.11
CA LEU A 166 6.78 -10.35 -1.14
C LEU A 166 7.08 -11.51 -2.08
N GLY A 167 6.04 -12.26 -2.45
CA GLY A 167 6.22 -13.41 -3.32
C GLY A 167 4.90 -13.93 -3.86
N THR A 168 5.00 -14.91 -4.76
CA THR A 168 3.86 -15.49 -5.43
C THR A 168 3.24 -16.58 -4.56
N VAL A 169 2.14 -16.28 -3.86
CA VAL A 169 1.37 -17.27 -3.10
C VAL A 169 0.14 -17.65 -3.94
N GLY A 170 0.04 -18.92 -4.35
CA GLY A 170 -1.07 -19.38 -5.18
C GLY A 170 -1.14 -18.75 -6.58
N GLY A 171 0.01 -18.33 -7.14
CA GLY A 171 0.08 -17.68 -8.45
C GLY A 171 -0.12 -16.17 -8.43
N GLN A 172 -0.20 -15.53 -7.25
CA GLN A 172 -0.40 -14.07 -7.13
C GLN A 172 0.63 -13.39 -6.23
N TRP A 173 1.13 -12.24 -6.67
CA TRP A 173 2.00 -11.35 -5.91
C TRP A 173 1.30 -10.87 -4.64
N THR A 174 1.68 -11.44 -3.50
CA THR A 174 1.02 -11.23 -2.21
C THR A 174 2.05 -10.99 -1.13
N VAL A 175 1.69 -10.12 -0.19
CA VAL A 175 2.42 -9.91 1.06
C VAL A 175 2.11 -11.06 2.04
N ALA A 176 3.15 -11.76 2.51
CA ALA A 176 3.00 -12.89 3.43
C ALA A 176 3.95 -12.78 4.64
N TYR A 177 3.57 -13.45 5.73
CA TYR A 177 4.40 -13.61 6.92
C TYR A 177 5.23 -14.90 6.83
N ILE A 178 6.48 -14.84 7.27
CA ILE A 178 7.38 -15.99 7.28
C ILE A 178 7.01 -16.90 8.46
N THR A 179 6.80 -18.19 8.21
CA THR A 179 6.48 -19.19 9.24
C THR A 179 7.48 -20.33 9.29
N SER A 180 7.76 -20.81 10.50
CA SER A 180 8.62 -21.98 10.75
C SER A 180 7.92 -23.11 11.53
N SER A 181 6.60 -23.00 11.75
CA SER A 181 5.85 -24.06 12.43
C SER A 181 5.56 -25.22 11.47
N ARG A 182 5.82 -26.46 11.91
CA ARG A 182 5.43 -27.69 11.19
C ARG A 182 3.98 -27.69 10.71
N ARG A 183 3.07 -27.01 11.43
CA ARG A 183 1.64 -26.89 11.08
C ARG A 183 1.40 -26.29 9.69
N TYR A 184 2.35 -25.54 9.15
CA TYR A 184 2.25 -24.85 7.86
C TYR A 184 3.19 -25.46 6.81
N LYS A 185 3.76 -26.64 7.07
CA LYS A 185 4.74 -27.31 6.21
C LYS A 185 4.25 -28.72 5.89
N GLN A 186 4.51 -29.16 4.66
CA GLN A 186 4.26 -30.51 4.19
C GLN A 186 5.57 -31.08 3.64
N ASP A 187 5.66 -32.40 3.49
CA ASP A 187 6.79 -33.09 2.86
C ASP A 187 8.16 -32.68 3.45
N ILE A 188 8.26 -32.77 4.79
CA ILE A 188 9.49 -32.40 5.51
C ILE A 188 10.51 -33.53 5.40
N GLU A 189 11.63 -33.24 4.75
CA GLU A 189 12.73 -34.18 4.51
C GLU A 189 14.07 -33.58 4.97
N ASP A 190 15.05 -34.45 5.18
CA ASP A 190 16.42 -34.02 5.47
C ASP A 190 17.06 -33.45 4.20
N LEU A 191 17.63 -32.25 4.32
CA LEU A 191 18.41 -31.64 3.24
C LEU A 191 19.88 -32.03 3.39
N ASP A 192 20.43 -32.69 2.37
CA ASP A 192 21.86 -32.98 2.26
C ASP A 192 22.55 -31.88 1.47
N VAL A 193 23.41 -31.10 2.15
CA VAL A 193 24.18 -30.01 1.55
C VAL A 193 25.64 -30.43 1.56
N ASP A 194 26.29 -30.42 0.38
CA ASP A 194 27.72 -30.72 0.29
C ASP A 194 28.56 -29.59 0.94
N PRO A 195 29.20 -29.83 2.10
CA PRO A 195 30.00 -28.81 2.77
C PRO A 195 31.23 -28.40 1.94
N LEU A 196 31.75 -29.29 1.09
CA LEU A 196 32.89 -28.98 0.23
C LEU A 196 32.49 -28.06 -0.93
N ALA A 197 31.25 -28.16 -1.42
CA ALA A 197 30.71 -27.24 -2.40
C ALA A 197 30.53 -25.83 -1.80
N VAL A 198 29.98 -25.75 -0.58
CA VAL A 198 29.84 -24.48 0.15
C VAL A 198 31.20 -23.81 0.41
N LEU A 199 32.23 -24.58 0.75
CA LEU A 199 33.59 -24.06 0.95
C LEU A 199 34.23 -23.46 -0.31
N LYS A 200 33.71 -23.73 -1.51
CA LYS A 200 34.21 -23.14 -2.76
C LYS A 200 33.70 -21.72 -2.98
N TRP A 201 32.62 -21.31 -2.30
CA TRP A 201 32.02 -19.99 -2.48
C TRP A 201 33.04 -18.87 -2.23
N GLN A 202 33.11 -17.90 -3.14
CA GLN A 202 34.07 -16.82 -3.09
C GLN A 202 33.40 -15.51 -2.67
N PRO A 203 33.78 -14.90 -1.54
CA PRO A 203 33.33 -13.56 -1.21
C PRO A 203 33.85 -12.57 -2.25
N ARG A 204 32.93 -11.80 -2.83
CA ARG A 204 33.20 -10.75 -3.81
C ARG A 204 32.88 -9.39 -3.24
N THR A 205 33.43 -8.38 -3.90
CA THR A 205 33.05 -6.99 -3.71
C THR A 205 32.89 -6.32 -5.06
N TRP A 206 31.86 -5.50 -5.22
CA TRP A 206 31.54 -4.83 -6.48
C TRP A 206 31.01 -3.41 -6.23
N ARG A 207 30.76 -2.66 -7.30
CA ARG A 207 29.97 -1.42 -7.28
C ARG A 207 28.76 -1.65 -8.17
N ASP A 208 27.60 -1.15 -7.76
CA ASP A 208 26.38 -1.29 -8.56
C ASP A 208 26.51 -0.50 -9.88
N LYS A 209 25.98 -1.05 -10.98
CA LYS A 209 26.06 -0.40 -12.30
C LYS A 209 25.29 0.92 -12.33
N THR A 210 24.14 0.97 -11.66
CA THR A 210 23.29 2.16 -11.54
C THR A 210 23.97 3.22 -10.70
N ASP A 211 24.56 2.85 -9.57
CA ASP A 211 25.32 3.78 -8.72
C ASP A 211 26.54 4.35 -9.45
N VAL A 212 27.29 3.51 -10.17
CA VAL A 212 28.42 3.97 -10.99
C VAL A 212 27.95 4.92 -12.10
N ALA A 213 26.81 4.66 -12.72
CA ALA A 213 26.25 5.57 -13.72
C ALA A 213 25.83 6.92 -13.11
N ALA A 214 25.34 6.92 -11.86
CA ALA A 214 24.87 8.12 -11.18
C ALA A 214 26.00 9.00 -10.59
N VAL A 215 27.00 8.39 -9.94
CA VAL A 215 28.04 9.11 -9.18
C VAL A 215 29.48 8.72 -9.56
N GLY A 216 29.65 7.90 -10.59
CA GLY A 216 30.95 7.58 -11.16
C GLY A 216 31.91 6.91 -10.19
N GLY A 217 33.09 7.52 -10.01
CA GLY A 217 34.15 7.02 -9.14
C GLY A 217 33.76 6.94 -7.66
N GLU A 218 32.75 7.72 -7.24
CA GLU A 218 32.30 7.82 -5.85
C GLU A 218 31.31 6.72 -5.44
N ALA A 219 30.90 5.87 -6.38
CA ALA A 219 29.97 4.77 -6.11
C ALA A 219 30.51 3.82 -5.03
N LYS A 220 29.66 3.54 -4.04
CA LYS A 220 30.00 2.70 -2.88
C LYS A 220 30.29 1.26 -3.32
N ARG A 221 31.19 0.61 -2.59
CA ARG A 221 31.43 -0.84 -2.75
C ARG A 221 30.49 -1.65 -1.85
N HIS A 222 29.99 -2.74 -2.41
CA HIS A 222 29.21 -3.76 -1.75
C HIS A 222 30.05 -5.03 -1.55
N ILE A 223 29.59 -5.91 -0.66
CA ILE A 223 30.20 -7.22 -0.39
C ILE A 223 29.12 -8.30 -0.45
N GLY A 224 29.49 -9.52 -0.78
CA GLY A 224 28.58 -10.65 -0.86
C GLY A 224 29.14 -11.75 -1.76
N PHE A 225 28.24 -12.50 -2.39
CA PHE A 225 28.56 -13.55 -3.36
C PHE A 225 27.88 -13.27 -4.70
N ILE A 226 28.38 -13.89 -5.76
CA ILE A 226 27.81 -13.83 -7.11
C ILE A 226 26.96 -15.09 -7.32
N ALA A 227 25.73 -14.93 -7.80
CA ALA A 227 24.76 -16.02 -7.88
C ALA A 227 25.24 -17.16 -8.78
N GLU A 228 25.78 -16.81 -9.93
CA GLU A 228 26.36 -17.73 -10.91
C GLU A 228 27.52 -18.53 -10.32
N GLU A 229 28.41 -17.89 -9.54
CA GLU A 229 29.55 -18.58 -8.90
C GLU A 229 29.08 -19.60 -7.84
N VAL A 230 27.97 -19.31 -7.15
CA VAL A 230 27.37 -20.23 -6.17
C VAL A 230 26.66 -21.39 -6.87
N ASP A 231 25.99 -21.12 -7.99
CA ASP A 231 25.34 -22.15 -8.82
C ASP A 231 26.39 -23.11 -9.40
N GLU A 232 27.44 -22.56 -10.02
CA GLU A 232 28.58 -23.30 -10.57
C GLU A 232 29.35 -24.12 -9.51
N ALA A 233 29.32 -23.69 -8.24
CA ALA A 233 29.92 -24.43 -7.14
C ALA A 233 29.18 -25.75 -6.83
N GLY A 234 27.96 -25.93 -7.36
CA GLY A 234 27.13 -27.11 -7.19
C GLY A 234 26.14 -27.02 -6.02
N THR A 235 25.69 -25.81 -5.68
CA THR A 235 24.74 -25.57 -4.59
C THR A 235 23.53 -24.72 -5.06
N PRO A 236 22.76 -25.20 -6.04
CA PRO A 236 21.65 -24.46 -6.65
C PRO A 236 20.52 -24.11 -5.67
N GLU A 237 20.39 -24.83 -4.56
CA GLU A 237 19.36 -24.61 -3.53
C GLU A 237 19.48 -23.26 -2.79
N PHE A 238 20.63 -22.58 -2.92
CA PHE A 238 20.85 -21.23 -2.40
C PHE A 238 20.75 -20.14 -3.46
N VAL A 239 20.45 -20.51 -4.70
CA VAL A 239 20.34 -19.61 -5.85
C VAL A 239 18.86 -19.40 -6.17
N ILE A 240 18.51 -18.18 -6.56
CA ILE A 240 17.21 -17.84 -7.11
C ILE A 240 17.39 -17.77 -8.61
N HIS A 241 16.64 -18.59 -9.35
CA HIS A 241 16.65 -18.59 -10.81
C HIS A 241 15.49 -17.77 -11.37
N ASP A 242 15.71 -17.10 -12.50
CA ASP A 242 14.68 -16.43 -13.28
C ASP A 242 13.80 -17.43 -14.06
N ASP A 243 12.83 -16.91 -14.81
CA ASP A 243 11.89 -17.71 -15.60
C ASP A 243 12.58 -18.49 -16.74
N GLU A 244 13.77 -18.05 -17.17
CA GLU A 244 14.63 -18.72 -18.14
C GLU A 244 15.57 -19.76 -17.51
N GLY A 245 15.60 -19.85 -16.17
CA GLY A 245 16.45 -20.78 -15.42
C GLY A 245 17.88 -20.29 -15.21
N LEU A 246 18.15 -19.00 -15.41
CA LEU A 246 19.44 -18.38 -15.14
C LEU A 246 19.48 -17.89 -13.69
N ALA A 247 20.67 -17.93 -13.08
CA ALA A 247 20.86 -17.40 -11.73
C ALA A 247 20.62 -15.88 -11.71
N ASP A 248 19.62 -15.44 -10.95
CA ASP A 248 19.20 -14.03 -10.84
C ASP A 248 19.47 -13.46 -9.43
N GLY A 249 19.53 -14.33 -8.42
CA GLY A 249 19.77 -13.90 -7.05
C GLY A 249 20.24 -15.01 -6.12
N LEU A 250 20.36 -14.66 -4.84
CA LEU A 250 20.77 -15.58 -3.78
C LEU A 250 19.76 -15.56 -2.64
N ALA A 251 19.45 -16.74 -2.11
CA ALA A 251 18.65 -16.93 -0.91
C ALA A 251 19.51 -16.72 0.35
N TYR A 252 19.96 -15.49 0.58
CA TYR A 252 20.87 -15.13 1.68
C TYR A 252 20.35 -15.55 3.06
N ASP A 253 19.03 -15.53 3.28
CA ASP A 253 18.41 -15.99 4.52
C ASP A 253 18.65 -17.49 4.79
N ARG A 254 18.80 -18.28 3.72
CA ARG A 254 19.00 -19.73 3.76
C ARG A 254 20.47 -20.13 3.77
N MET A 255 21.39 -19.26 3.36
CA MET A 255 22.83 -19.60 3.29
C MET A 255 23.43 -20.03 4.66
N THR A 256 22.81 -19.63 5.77
CA THR A 256 23.18 -20.11 7.10
C THR A 256 23.03 -21.62 7.26
N ILE A 257 22.14 -22.26 6.49
CA ILE A 257 21.99 -23.72 6.43
C ILE A 257 23.25 -24.37 5.82
N GLY A 258 23.80 -23.78 4.75
CA GLY A 258 25.07 -24.23 4.16
C GLY A 258 26.24 -24.08 5.14
N LEU A 259 26.32 -22.96 5.85
CA LEU A 259 27.32 -22.78 6.92
C LEU A 259 27.17 -23.83 8.03
N HIS A 260 25.93 -24.20 8.39
CA HIS A 260 25.70 -25.27 9.37
C HIS A 260 26.20 -26.64 8.89
N ALA A 261 26.06 -26.95 7.59
CA ALA A 261 26.62 -28.17 7.02
C ALA A 261 28.16 -28.19 7.11
N VAL A 262 28.81 -27.06 6.80
CA VAL A 262 30.26 -26.89 6.96
C VAL A 262 30.69 -27.06 8.42
N ASP A 263 29.96 -26.48 9.36
CA ASP A 263 30.25 -26.58 10.80
C ASP A 263 30.18 -28.04 11.29
N LYS A 264 29.15 -28.80 10.88
CA LYS A 264 29.05 -30.25 11.19
C LYS A 264 30.18 -31.05 10.56
N TYR A 265 30.57 -30.71 9.32
CA TYR A 265 31.69 -31.35 8.64
C TYR A 265 33.01 -31.11 9.38
N GLN A 266 33.28 -29.86 9.78
CA GLN A 266 34.47 -29.51 10.53
C GLN A 266 34.49 -30.14 11.93
N GLN A 267 33.34 -30.21 12.61
CA GLN A 267 33.22 -30.88 13.91
C GLN A 267 33.61 -32.36 13.80
N LYS A 268 33.17 -33.05 12.75
CA LYS A 268 33.57 -34.44 12.49
C LYS A 268 35.07 -34.57 12.26
N GLN A 269 35.66 -33.70 11.43
CA GLN A 269 37.11 -33.71 11.21
C GLN A 269 37.90 -33.48 12.51
N ILE A 270 37.42 -32.60 13.40
CA ILE A 270 38.03 -32.36 14.71
C ILE A 270 37.97 -33.61 15.59
N GLU A 271 36.84 -34.32 15.59
CA GLU A 271 36.67 -35.57 16.33
C GLU A 271 37.61 -36.67 15.82
N ASP A 272 37.68 -36.84 14.49
CA ASP A 272 38.55 -37.81 13.83
C ASP A 272 40.03 -37.51 14.14
N LEU A 273 40.47 -36.26 13.98
CA LEU A 273 41.85 -35.83 14.28
C LEU A 273 42.20 -36.01 15.76
N ARG A 274 41.26 -35.78 16.67
CA ARG A 274 41.47 -36.03 18.11
C ARG A 274 41.64 -37.52 18.40
N ALA A 275 40.84 -38.38 17.76
CA ALA A 275 40.95 -39.82 17.92
C ALA A 275 42.31 -40.34 17.40
N GLU A 276 42.75 -39.86 16.23
CA GLU A 276 44.07 -40.19 15.68
C GLU A 276 45.20 -39.72 16.59
N LEU A 277 45.12 -38.51 17.13
CA LEU A 277 46.12 -37.97 18.05
C LEU A 277 46.25 -38.83 19.32
N GLU A 278 45.13 -39.26 19.90
CA GLU A 278 45.13 -40.13 21.07
C GLU A 278 45.69 -41.53 20.75
N ALA A 279 45.39 -42.08 19.56
CA ALA A 279 45.96 -43.34 19.11
C ALA A 279 47.49 -43.24 18.95
N VAL A 280 47.99 -42.18 18.31
CA VAL A 280 49.43 -41.94 18.12
C VAL A 280 50.13 -41.72 19.46
N ARG A 281 49.51 -40.97 20.39
CA ARG A 281 50.05 -40.78 21.75
C ARG A 281 50.14 -42.10 22.52
N ALA A 282 49.13 -42.96 22.41
CA ALA A 282 49.15 -44.28 23.03
C ALA A 282 50.24 -45.18 22.44
N GLU A 283 50.47 -45.12 21.12
CA GLU A 283 51.54 -45.86 20.45
C GLU A 283 52.93 -45.37 20.90
N ASN A 284 53.16 -44.06 20.95
CA ASN A 284 54.42 -43.48 21.42
C ASN A 284 54.69 -43.86 22.87
N ALA A 285 53.70 -43.74 23.76
CA ALA A 285 53.84 -44.17 25.16
C ALA A 285 54.16 -45.67 25.29
N ARG A 286 53.68 -46.51 24.36
CA ARG A 286 54.05 -47.93 24.31
C ARG A 286 55.50 -48.11 23.86
N LYS A 287 55.95 -47.38 22.84
CA LYS A 287 57.35 -47.41 22.37
C LYS A 287 58.31 -46.97 23.46
N ASP A 288 58.01 -45.87 24.16
CA ASP A 288 58.84 -45.36 25.24
C ASP A 288 59.01 -46.39 26.37
N ARG A 289 57.93 -47.11 26.73
CA ARG A 289 58.02 -48.21 27.71
C ARG A 289 58.89 -49.37 27.24
N ILE A 290 58.82 -49.71 25.96
CA ILE A 290 59.64 -50.78 25.37
C ILE A 290 61.12 -50.36 25.35
N ILE A 291 61.41 -49.12 24.96
CA ILE A 291 62.77 -48.56 24.95
C ILE A 291 63.34 -48.56 26.37
N ALA A 292 62.58 -48.07 27.35
CA ALA A 292 63.00 -48.08 28.75
C ALA A 292 63.32 -49.50 29.25
N ALA A 293 62.44 -50.48 28.98
CA ALA A 293 62.67 -51.87 29.35
C ALA A 293 63.88 -52.51 28.66
N LEU A 294 64.18 -52.12 27.42
CA LEU A 294 65.37 -52.56 26.70
C LEU A 294 66.65 -51.96 27.30
N CYS A 295 66.66 -50.66 27.59
CA CYS A 295 67.80 -49.97 28.22
C CYS A 295 68.13 -50.59 29.59
N ASP A 296 67.11 -50.86 30.41
CA ASP A 296 67.26 -51.55 31.69
C ASP A 296 67.87 -52.95 31.55
N ALA A 297 67.51 -53.68 30.48
CA ALA A 297 67.99 -55.04 30.25
C ALA A 297 69.41 -55.11 29.67
N THR A 298 69.84 -54.09 28.92
CA THR A 298 71.14 -54.07 28.23
C THR A 298 72.20 -53.22 28.94
N GLY A 299 71.80 -52.36 29.88
CA GLY A 299 72.70 -51.41 30.54
C GLY A 299 73.17 -50.26 29.64
N ILE A 300 72.50 -50.06 28.50
CA ILE A 300 72.77 -48.97 27.54
C ILE A 300 72.00 -47.73 28.03
N ASP A 301 72.67 -46.58 28.01
CA ASP A 301 72.06 -45.31 28.43
C ASP A 301 70.92 -44.93 27.45
N PRO A 302 69.73 -44.56 27.93
CA PRO A 302 68.62 -44.11 27.08
C PRO A 302 68.99 -43.01 26.08
N GLU A 303 69.97 -42.15 26.40
CA GLU A 303 70.45 -41.11 25.49
C GLU A 303 71.29 -41.64 24.30
N GLU A 304 71.82 -42.86 24.35
CA GLU A 304 72.54 -43.49 23.21
C GLU A 304 71.59 -44.19 22.22
N VAL A 305 70.31 -44.37 22.57
CA VAL A 305 69.30 -45.11 21.78
C VAL A 305 68.30 -44.18 21.08
N ALA A 306 68.20 -42.92 21.50
CA ALA A 306 67.35 -41.88 20.90
C ALA A 306 67.95 -41.30 19.61
#